data_AF-A0A8I1L958-F1
#
_entry.id   AF-A0A8I1L958-F1
#
_cell.length_a   1.000
_cell.length_b   1.000
_cell.length_c   1.000
_cell.angle_alpha   90.00
_cell.angle_beta   90.00
_cell.angle_gamma   90.00
#
_symmetry.space_group_name_H-M   'P 1'
#
loop_
_entity.id
_entity.type
_entity.pdbx_description
1 polymer ?
#
loop_
_entity_poly.entity_id
_entity_poly.type
_entity_poly.pdbx_seq_one_letter_code
_entity_poly.pdbx_strand_id
1 'polypeptide(L)'
;MLPSIRSVEHTYEIPKFSITTKDIDGFYSELEGYHEVFADCFHRSESRGHFFKYMAGQFSELERKSIEPIAVNIKGGNVRAMQRFISDAEWDEDKISRKYRHMVNDDMG
;
A
#
# COMPACT_ATOMS: atom_id res chain seq x y z
N MET A 1 -28.40 -19.75 -15.34
CA MET A 1 -28.06 -18.88 -16.49
C MET A 1 -27.58 -17.55 -15.94
N LEU A 2 -26.45 -17.02 -16.43
CA LEU A 2 -25.96 -15.71 -15.97
C LEU A 2 -26.82 -14.58 -16.57
N PRO A 3 -27.03 -13.46 -15.85
CA PRO A 3 -27.78 -12.30 -16.35
C PRO A 3 -27.15 -11.68 -17.61
N SER A 4 -27.96 -11.09 -18.50
CA SER A 4 -27.54 -10.46 -19.76
C SER A 4 -26.44 -9.40 -19.62
N ILE A 5 -26.39 -8.70 -18.48
CA ILE A 5 -25.31 -7.76 -18.14
C ILE A 5 -23.93 -8.41 -17.97
N ARG A 6 -23.87 -9.73 -17.84
CA ARG A 6 -22.63 -10.54 -17.81
C ARG A 6 -22.41 -11.32 -19.11
N SER A 7 -23.28 -11.14 -20.11
CA SER A 7 -23.22 -11.86 -21.40
C SER A 7 -22.40 -11.13 -22.44
N VAL A 8 -22.17 -9.83 -22.25
CA VAL A 8 -21.22 -9.06 -23.04
C VAL A 8 -19.94 -9.03 -22.21
N GLU A 9 -18.95 -9.83 -22.59
CA GLU A 9 -17.58 -9.56 -22.16
C GLU A 9 -17.26 -8.14 -22.59
N HIS A 10 -17.31 -7.19 -21.66
CA HIS A 10 -16.83 -5.85 -21.92
C HIS A 10 -15.33 -5.94 -22.10
N THR A 11 -14.89 -6.23 -23.32
CA THR A 11 -13.52 -6.07 -23.79
C THR A 11 -13.25 -4.58 -23.89
N TYR A 12 -13.17 -3.91 -22.74
CA TYR A 12 -12.55 -2.61 -22.67
C TYR A 12 -11.10 -2.78 -23.12
N GLU A 13 -10.69 -2.01 -24.14
CA GLU A 13 -9.29 -1.98 -24.53
C GLU A 13 -8.49 -1.45 -23.34
N ILE A 14 -7.67 -2.32 -22.75
CA ILE A 14 -6.76 -1.93 -21.68
C ILE A 14 -5.81 -0.88 -22.28
N PRO A 15 -5.80 0.36 -21.76
CA PRO A 15 -4.88 1.38 -22.24
C PRO A 15 -3.46 0.84 -22.17
N LYS A 16 -2.77 0.81 -23.32
CA LYS A 16 -1.37 0.38 -23.35
C LYS A 16 -0.51 1.53 -22.86
N PHE A 17 -0.10 1.45 -21.60
CA PHE A 17 0.89 2.35 -21.04
C PHE A 17 2.29 1.94 -21.51
N SER A 18 3.02 2.84 -22.16
CA SER A 18 4.42 2.64 -22.49
C SER A 18 5.27 2.94 -21.25
N ILE A 19 5.40 1.96 -20.36
CA ILE A 19 6.24 2.09 -19.16
C ILE A 19 7.70 1.89 -19.57
N THR A 20 8.54 2.84 -19.19
CA THR A 20 9.99 2.83 -19.38
C THR A 20 10.69 2.75 -18.01
N THR A 21 11.99 2.45 -18.00
CA THR A 21 12.77 2.48 -16.75
C THR A 21 12.83 3.87 -16.12
N LYS A 22 12.63 4.94 -16.90
CA LYS A 22 12.58 6.31 -16.37
C LYS A 22 11.31 6.57 -15.57
N ASP A 23 10.23 5.87 -15.88
CA ASP A 23 8.95 6.04 -15.17
C ASP A 23 9.01 5.43 -13.76
N ILE A 24 9.98 4.55 -13.48
CA ILE A 24 10.21 3.99 -12.14
C ILE A 24 11.35 4.70 -11.40
N ASP A 25 12.03 5.65 -12.04
CA ASP A 25 13.08 6.44 -11.40
C ASP A 25 12.44 7.27 -10.28
N GLY A 26 12.95 7.14 -9.06
CA GLY A 26 12.42 7.88 -7.91
C GLY A 26 11.20 7.26 -7.22
N PHE A 27 10.66 6.14 -7.72
CA PHE A 27 9.51 5.44 -7.10
C PHE A 27 9.71 5.16 -5.62
N TYR A 28 10.92 4.80 -5.22
CA TYR A 28 11.22 4.56 -3.81
C TYR A 28 11.09 5.84 -2.98
N SER A 29 11.57 6.98 -3.48
CA SER A 29 11.44 8.28 -2.82
C SER A 29 10.00 8.78 -2.80
N GLU A 30 9.23 8.54 -3.86
CA GLU A 30 7.80 8.83 -3.89
C GLU A 30 7.03 7.97 -2.89
N LEU A 31 7.37 6.69 -2.77
CA LEU A 31 6.78 5.79 -1.79
C LEU A 31 7.08 6.23 -0.35
N GLU A 32 8.32 6.66 -0.08
CA GLU A 32 8.69 7.25 1.21
C GLU A 32 7.91 8.55 1.46
N GLY A 33 7.81 9.43 0.46
CA GLY A 33 7.02 10.67 0.56
C GLY A 33 5.55 10.40 0.87
N TYR A 34 4.94 9.43 0.17
CA TYR A 34 3.57 8.99 0.42
C TYR A 34 3.39 8.41 1.83
N HIS A 35 4.35 7.60 2.29
CA HIS A 35 4.35 7.04 3.64
C HIS A 35 4.40 8.14 4.72
N GLU A 36 5.24 9.16 4.54
CA GLU A 36 5.41 10.25 5.50
C GLU A 36 4.13 11.10 5.70
N VAL A 37 3.22 11.13 4.71
CA VAL A 37 1.91 11.78 4.85
C VAL A 37 1.14 11.23 6.06
N PHE A 38 1.35 9.98 6.43
CA PHE A 38 0.66 9.31 7.53
C PHE A 38 1.44 9.26 8.85
N ALA A 39 2.61 9.90 8.93
CA ALA A 39 3.48 9.81 10.11
C ALA A 39 2.76 10.18 11.43
N ASP A 40 1.91 11.21 11.38
CA ASP A 40 1.13 11.71 12.51
C ASP A 40 -0.19 10.94 12.77
N CYS A 41 -0.42 9.83 12.06
CA CYS A 41 -1.52 8.89 12.33
C CYS A 41 -1.11 7.77 13.28
N PHE A 42 0.19 7.66 13.59
CA PHE A 42 0.73 6.64 14.47
C PHE A 42 1.26 7.26 15.76
N HIS A 43 0.90 6.66 16.90
CA HIS A 43 1.32 7.14 18.21
C HIS A 43 2.84 6.96 18.47
N ARG A 44 3.45 5.93 17.87
CA ARG A 44 4.87 5.57 18.07
C ARG A 44 5.65 5.66 16.76
N SER A 45 6.92 6.05 16.85
CA SER A 45 7.81 6.13 15.68
C SER A 45 8.12 4.75 15.11
N GLU A 46 8.21 3.71 15.95
CA GLU A 46 8.43 2.32 15.52
C GLU A 46 7.29 1.80 14.65
N SER A 47 6.04 2.18 14.97
CA SER A 47 4.86 1.84 14.18
C SER A 47 4.96 2.37 12.76
N ARG A 48 5.51 3.58 12.57
CA ARG A 48 5.76 4.15 11.23
C ARG A 48 6.71 3.28 10.42
N GLY A 49 7.78 2.80 11.06
CA GLY A 49 8.74 1.90 10.41
C GLY A 49 8.13 0.53 10.05
N HIS A 50 7.24 -0.01 10.90
CA HIS A 50 6.52 -1.24 10.58
C HIS A 50 5.48 -1.04 9.47
N PHE A 51 4.82 0.12 9.43
CA PHE A 51 3.92 0.50 8.34
C PHE A 51 4.64 0.52 7.00
N PHE A 52 5.80 1.19 6.92
CA PHE A 52 6.59 1.25 5.69
C PHE A 52 7.03 -0.14 5.23
N LYS A 53 7.50 -0.97 6.15
CA LYS A 53 7.90 -2.36 5.83
C LYS A 53 6.73 -3.19 5.31
N TYR A 54 5.56 -3.06 5.93
CA TYR A 54 4.37 -3.76 5.48
C TYR A 54 3.95 -3.30 4.08
N MET A 55 3.95 -1.98 3.83
CA MET A 55 3.64 -1.38 2.54
C MET A 55 4.59 -1.84 1.43
N ALA A 56 5.91 -1.78 1.66
CA ALA A 56 6.90 -2.30 0.73
C ALA A 56 6.70 -3.80 0.43
N GLY A 57 6.33 -4.59 1.45
CA GLY A 57 5.94 -5.99 1.28
C GLY A 57 4.71 -6.19 0.40
N GLN A 58 3.68 -5.33 0.54
CA GLN A 58 2.49 -5.37 -0.32
C GLN A 58 2.81 -5.08 -1.79
N PHE A 59 3.81 -4.25 -2.08
CA PHE A 59 4.24 -3.96 -3.45
C PHE A 59 5.26 -4.95 -4.01
N SER A 60 5.82 -5.84 -3.18
CA SER A 60 6.79 -6.82 -3.63
C SER A 60 6.20 -7.92 -4.53
N GLU A 61 7.09 -8.67 -5.18
CA GLU A 61 6.77 -9.84 -6.01
C GLU A 61 6.46 -11.11 -5.20
N LEU A 62 6.29 -11.00 -3.87
CA LEU A 62 5.94 -12.14 -3.02
C LEU A 62 4.58 -12.73 -3.44
N GLU A 63 4.56 -14.04 -3.66
CA GLU A 63 3.34 -14.79 -3.99
C GLU A 63 2.30 -14.69 -2.86
N ARG A 64 2.76 -14.80 -1.60
CA ARG A 64 1.94 -14.67 -0.41
C ARG A 64 2.25 -13.34 0.29
N LYS A 65 1.30 -12.41 0.27
CA LYS A 65 1.43 -11.06 0.86
C LYS A 65 0.86 -10.95 2.29
N SER A 66 0.91 -12.05 3.04
CA SER A 66 0.59 -12.03 4.47
C SER A 66 1.77 -11.49 5.29
N ILE A 67 1.53 -11.18 6.57
CA ILE A 67 2.50 -10.50 7.44
C ILE A 67 3.82 -11.27 7.56
N GLU A 68 3.75 -12.59 7.74
CA GLU A 68 4.93 -13.42 7.98
C GLU A 68 5.85 -13.54 6.75
N PRO A 69 5.37 -13.91 5.54
CA PRO A 69 6.19 -13.88 4.33
C PRO A 69 6.83 -12.52 4.08
N ILE A 70 6.09 -11.43 4.27
CA ILE A 70 6.63 -10.06 4.13
C ILE A 70 7.76 -9.83 5.14
N ALA A 71 7.51 -10.12 6.42
CA ALA A 71 8.46 -9.85 7.49
C ALA A 71 9.77 -10.66 7.36
N VAL A 72 9.71 -11.87 6.80
CA VAL A 72 10.90 -12.71 6.57
C VAL A 72 11.73 -12.20 5.38
N ASN A 73 11.09 -11.64 4.35
CA ASN A 73 11.77 -11.24 3.12
C ASN A 73 12.21 -9.76 3.10
N ILE A 74 11.71 -8.93 4.02
CA ILE A 74 12.09 -7.52 4.09
C ILE A 74 13.28 -7.28 5.04
N LYS A 75 14.20 -6.41 4.63
CA LYS A 75 15.37 -6.06 5.44
C LYS A 75 14.94 -5.47 6.79
N GLY A 76 15.43 -6.06 7.88
CA GLY A 76 15.08 -5.64 9.24
C GLY A 76 13.61 -5.89 9.60
N GLY A 77 12.93 -6.78 8.89
CA GLY A 77 11.61 -7.29 9.25
C GLY A 77 11.65 -8.13 10.53
N ASN A 78 10.56 -8.08 11.28
CA ASN A 78 10.37 -8.90 12.48
C ASN A 78 8.92 -9.35 12.52
N VAL A 79 8.69 -10.67 12.40
CA VAL A 79 7.34 -11.25 12.28
C VAL A 79 6.44 -10.81 13.42
N ARG A 80 6.89 -10.94 14.67
CA ARG A 80 6.08 -10.59 15.85
C ARG A 80 5.79 -9.10 15.94
N ALA A 81 6.79 -8.25 15.67
CA ALA A 81 6.60 -6.81 15.73
C ALA A 81 5.64 -6.32 14.64
N MET A 82 5.75 -6.86 13.42
CA MET A 82 4.83 -6.53 12.32
C MET A 82 3.42 -7.07 12.55
N GLN A 83 3.28 -8.27 13.12
CA GLN A 83 1.98 -8.81 13.54
C GLN A 83 1.33 -7.89 14.57
N ARG A 84 2.05 -7.51 15.63
CA ARG A 84 1.54 -6.56 16.64
C ARG A 84 1.20 -5.20 16.06
N PHE A 85 2.00 -4.72 15.10
CA PHE A 85 1.70 -3.45 14.43
C PHE A 85 0.36 -3.48 13.70
N ILE A 86 0.04 -4.57 12.99
CA ILE A 86 -1.22 -4.71 12.25
C ILE A 86 -2.40 -5.03 13.19
N SER A 87 -2.17 -5.81 14.24
CA SER A 87 -3.26 -6.33 15.08
C SER A 87 -3.55 -5.49 16.33
N ASP A 88 -2.52 -4.98 17.01
CA ASP A 88 -2.63 -4.44 18.37
C ASP A 88 -2.28 -2.95 18.45
N ALA A 89 -1.53 -2.41 17.50
CA ALA A 89 -1.10 -1.01 17.56
C ALA A 89 -2.28 -0.08 17.26
N GLU A 90 -2.45 0.95 18.08
CA GLU A 90 -3.46 1.98 17.85
C GLU A 90 -3.08 2.87 16.66
N TRP A 91 -4.00 2.96 15.70
CA TRP A 91 -3.92 3.83 14.53
C TRP A 91 -5.03 4.86 14.63
N ASP A 92 -4.76 6.12 14.25
CA ASP A 92 -5.82 7.10 14.05
C ASP A 92 -6.50 6.82 12.70
N GLU A 93 -7.38 5.81 12.67
CA GLU A 93 -8.06 5.32 11.46
C GLU A 93 -8.87 6.40 10.75
N ASP A 94 -9.53 7.27 11.51
CA ASP A 94 -10.29 8.40 10.99
C ASP A 94 -9.37 9.38 10.26
N LYS A 95 -8.21 9.69 10.85
CA LYS A 95 -7.23 10.58 10.23
C LYS A 95 -6.58 9.95 9.01
N ILE A 96 -6.24 8.66 9.04
CA ILE A 96 -5.76 7.92 7.86
C ILE A 96 -6.80 8.03 6.73
N SER A 97 -8.06 7.72 7.03
CA SER A 97 -9.14 7.75 6.05
C SER A 97 -9.36 9.14 5.46
N ARG A 98 -9.34 10.19 6.31
CA ARG A 98 -9.46 11.58 5.84
C ARG A 98 -8.29 11.99 4.94
N LYS A 99 -7.05 11.69 5.34
CA LYS A 99 -5.86 12.01 4.54
C LYS A 99 -5.88 11.31 3.19
N TYR A 100 -6.19 10.01 3.18
CA TYR A 100 -6.29 9.25 1.95
C TYR A 100 -7.36 9.81 1.01
N ARG A 101 -8.57 10.07 1.51
CA ARG A 101 -9.65 10.66 0.70
C ARG A 101 -9.29 12.04 0.17
N HIS A 102 -8.60 12.86 0.95
CA HIS A 102 -8.15 14.17 0.49
C HIS A 102 -7.16 14.04 -0.67
N MET A 103 -6.15 13.16 -0.57
CA MET A 103 -5.21 12.92 -1.67
C MET A 103 -5.93 12.42 -2.94
N VAL A 104 -6.85 11.47 -2.80
CA VAL A 104 -7.64 10.98 -3.94
C VAL A 104 -8.47 12.09 -4.58
N ASN A 105 -9.08 12.96 -3.76
CA ASN A 105 -9.85 14.09 -4.27
C ASN A 105 -8.94 15.10 -4.99
N ASP A 106 -7.76 15.39 -4.45
CA ASP A 106 -6.82 16.32 -5.08
C ASP A 106 -6.29 15.77 -6.42
N ASP A 107 -6.11 14.45 -6.53
CA ASP A 107 -5.68 13.78 -7.77
C ASP A 107 -6.80 13.70 -8.82
N MET A 108 -8.07 13.58 -8.39
CA MET A 108 -9.22 13.36 -9.28
C MET A 108 -10.02 14.63 -9.64
N GLY A 109 -9.85 15.73 -8.90
CA GLY A 109 -10.58 16.99 -9.08
C GLY A 109 -11.98 17.00 -8.48
#